data_AF-A0A382SG91-F1
#
_entry.id   AF-A0A382SG91-F1
#
_cell.length_a   1.000
_cell.length_b   1.000
_cell.length_c   1.000
_cell.angle_alpha   90.00
_cell.angle_beta   90.00
_cell.angle_gamma   90.00
#
_symmetry.space_group_name_H-M   'P 1'
#
loop_
_entity.id
_entity.type
_entity.pdbx_description
1 polymer ?
#
loop_
_entity_poly.entity_id
_entity_poly.type
_entity_poly.pdbx_seq_one_letter_code
_entity_poly.pdbx_strand_id
1 'polypeptide(L)' 'MNPKTLIKNIVNGDRNSLSKAITLCESALDSDQKIAREIITSLLPYSQNSIRIGITGAPGVGKSTFIESFGKMLTAMHKK' A
#
# COMPACT_ATOMS: atom_id res chain seq x y z
N MET A 1 8.82 -8.44 16.59
CA MET A 1 8.15 -8.62 15.27
C MET A 1 9.21 -9.11 14.29
N ASN A 2 8.95 -10.14 13.47
CA ASN A 2 9.97 -10.67 12.55
C ASN A 2 9.78 -10.07 11.14
N PRO A 3 10.71 -9.21 10.65
CA PRO A 3 10.60 -8.57 9.34
C PRO A 3 10.50 -9.57 8.19
N LYS A 4 11.22 -10.70 8.27
CA LYS A 4 11.20 -11.74 7.23
C LYS A 4 9.82 -12.37 7.06
N THR A 5 9.12 -12.63 8.17
CA THR A 5 7.75 -13.17 8.15
C THR A 5 6.78 -12.16 7.54
N LEU A 6 6.91 -10.89 7.89
CA LEU A 6 6.12 -9.79 7.30
C LEU A 6 6.31 -9.71 5.79
N ILE A 7 7.56 -9.68 5.33
CA ILE A 7 7.89 -9.61 3.89
C ILE A 7 7.27 -10.79 3.14
N LYS A 8 7.47 -12.02 3.63
CA LYS A 8 6.90 -13.23 3.01
C LYS A 8 5.37 -13.14 2.90
N ASN A 9 4.71 -12.74 3.98
CA ASN A 9 3.25 -12.65 4.01
C ASN A 9 2.72 -11.54 3.08
N ILE A 10 3.41 -10.40 2.99
CA ILE A 10 3.06 -9.30 2.09
C ILE A 10 3.16 -9.74 0.62
N VAL A 11 4.24 -10.44 0.25
CA VAL A 11 4.41 -10.99 -1.11
C VAL A 11 3.30 -11.99 -1.45
N ASN A 12 2.79 -12.71 -0.45
CA ASN A 12 1.65 -13.63 -0.62
C ASN A 12 0.27 -12.94 -0.56
N GLY A 13 0.21 -11.61 -0.45
CA GLY A 13 -1.04 -10.84 -0.45
C GLY A 13 -1.78 -10.76 0.89
N ASP A 14 -1.12 -11.05 2.02
CA ASP A 14 -1.73 -10.95 3.35
C ASP A 14 -1.93 -9.48 3.77
N ARG A 15 -3.20 -9.04 3.79
CA ARG A 15 -3.58 -7.65 4.11
C ARG A 15 -3.23 -7.25 5.55
N ASN A 16 -3.25 -8.19 6.49
CA ASN A 16 -2.92 -7.89 7.89
C ASN A 16 -1.43 -7.58 8.06
N SER A 17 -0.56 -8.33 7.39
CA SER A 17 0.88 -8.07 7.35
C SER A 17 1.19 -6.76 6.62
N LEU A 18 0.47 -6.45 5.53
CA LEU A 18 0.59 -5.16 4.85
C LEU A 18 0.22 -3.98 5.78
N SER A 19 -0.92 -4.05 6.47
CA SER A 19 -1.35 -3.01 7.41
C SER A 19 -0.30 -2.77 8.51
N LYS A 20 0.24 -3.84 9.10
CA LYS A 20 1.32 -3.76 10.09
C LYS A 20 2.58 -3.09 9.53
N ALA A 21 2.98 -3.39 8.30
CA ALA A 21 4.12 -2.75 7.66
C ALA A 21 3.89 -1.25 7.42
N ILE A 22 2.67 -0.86 7.03
CA ILE A 22 2.30 0.56 6.89
C ILE A 22 2.42 1.28 8.23
N THR A 23 1.89 0.71 9.31
CA THR A 23 2.01 1.28 10.66
C THR A 23 3.47 1.47 11.07
N LEU A 24 4.36 0.51 10.77
CA LEU A 24 5.79 0.67 11.03
C LEU A 24 6.42 1.81 10.22
N CYS A 25 5.97 2.02 8.97
CA CYS A 25 6.45 3.11 8.13
C CYS A 25 5.98 4.49 8.62
N GLU A 26 4.77 4.56 9.20
CA GLU A 26 4.17 5.79 9.73
C GLU A 26 4.61 6.10 11.17
N SER A 27 5.20 5.13 11.88
CA SER A 27 5.66 5.30 13.27
C SER A 27 6.79 6.33 13.39
N ALA A 28 6.72 7.21 14.40
CA ALA A 28 7.79 8.16 14.69
C ALA A 28 8.96 7.55 15.52
N LEU A 29 8.86 6.29 15.94
CA LEU A 29 9.88 5.63 16.75
C LEU A 29 11.08 5.19 15.88
N ASP A 30 12.29 5.55 16.30
CA ASP A 30 13.54 5.19 15.60
C ASP A 30 13.72 3.67 15.41
N SER A 31 13.28 2.86 16.38
CA SER A 31 13.31 1.41 16.29
C SER A 31 12.44 0.88 15.15
N ASP A 32 11.27 1.47 14.97
CA ASP A 32 10.29 1.07 13.95
C ASP A 32 10.77 1.52 12.57
N GLN A 33 11.31 2.73 12.48
CA GLN A 33 11.87 3.28 11.24
C GLN A 33 13.02 2.42 10.70
N LYS A 34 13.87 1.84 11.57
CA LYS A 34 14.90 0.87 11.15
C LYS A 34 14.27 -0.37 10.51
N ILE A 35 13.23 -0.92 11.12
CA ILE A 35 12.52 -2.09 10.60
C ILE A 35 11.80 -1.75 9.28
N ALA A 36 11.15 -0.59 9.20
CA ALA A 36 10.45 -0.13 8.02
C ALA A 36 11.39 -0.03 6.80
N ARG A 37 12.60 0.51 6.99
CA ARG A 37 13.62 0.57 5.93
C ARG A 37 14.04 -0.81 5.42
N GLU A 38 14.20 -1.78 6.32
CA GLU A 38 14.50 -3.18 5.94
C GLU A 38 13.36 -3.77 5.10
N ILE A 39 12.11 -3.57 5.53
CA ILE A 39 10.91 -4.06 4.82
C ILE A 39 10.81 -3.42 3.44
N ILE A 40 10.91 -2.08 3.34
CA ILE A 40 10.81 -1.34 2.07
C ILE A 40 11.88 -1.82 1.10
N THR A 41 13.15 -1.86 1.53
CA THR A 41 14.28 -2.27 0.68
C THR A 41 14.09 -3.68 0.15
N SER A 42 13.61 -4.59 1.01
CA SER A 42 13.35 -5.98 0.63
C SER A 42 12.17 -6.14 -0.34
N LEU A 43 11.20 -5.21 -0.30
CA LEU A 43 10.01 -5.24 -1.15
C LEU A 43 10.19 -4.47 -2.48
N LEU A 44 11.25 -3.68 -2.65
CA LEU A 44 11.52 -2.91 -3.88
C LEU A 44 11.40 -3.74 -5.18
N PRO A 45 11.94 -4.98 -5.27
CA PRO A 45 11.84 -5.79 -6.48
C PRO A 45 10.39 -6.11 -6.90
N TYR A 46 9.45 -6.11 -5.96
CA TYR A 46 8.03 -6.44 -6.17
C TYR A 46 7.18 -5.22 -6.56
N SER A 47 7.74 -4.01 -6.55
CA SER A 47 6.99 -2.75 -6.68
C SER A 47 6.61 -2.32 -8.12
N GLN A 48 7.06 -3.07 -9.13
CA GLN A 48 7.04 -2.62 -10.54
C GLN A 48 5.72 -2.86 -11.27
N ASN A 49 4.81 -3.68 -10.73
CA ASN A 49 3.58 -4.07 -11.43
C ASN A 49 2.34 -3.30 -10.93
N SER A 50 2.38 -1.97 -11.00
CA SER A 50 1.25 -1.12 -10.60
C SER A 50 1.15 0.15 -11.44
N ILE A 51 -0.07 0.66 -11.63
CA ILE A 51 -0.35 1.95 -12.27
C ILE A 51 -0.62 2.97 -11.16
N ARG A 52 0.10 4.10 -11.17
CA ARG A 52 -0.06 5.18 -10.18
C ARG A 52 -0.76 6.37 -10.83
N ILE A 53 -1.96 6.70 -10.37
CA ILE A 53 -2.80 7.77 -10.92
C ILE A 53 -3.06 8.81 -9.82
N GLY A 54 -2.69 10.07 -10.08
CA GLY A 54 -3.03 11.19 -9.21
C GLY A 54 -4.38 11.80 -9.60
N ILE A 55 -5.26 12.04 -8.63
CA ILE A 55 -6.59 12.63 -8.84
C ILE A 55 -6.69 13.91 -8.01
N THR A 56 -6.99 15.04 -8.65
CA THR A 56 -7.11 16.36 -8.01
C THR A 56 -8.36 17.10 -8.50
N GLY A 57 -8.70 18.22 -7.87
CA GLY A 57 -9.86 19.06 -8.20
C GLY A 57 -10.38 19.85 -7.00
N ALA A 58 -11.14 20.91 -7.27
CA ALA A 58 -11.70 21.80 -6.24
C ALA A 58 -12.61 21.08 -5.23
N PRO A 59 -12.79 21.59 -4.00
CA PRO A 59 -13.81 21.07 -3.07
C PRO A 59 -15.19 21.00 -3.74
N GLY A 60 -15.94 19.92 -3.52
CA GLY A 60 -17.29 19.76 -4.08
C GLY A 60 -17.39 19.26 -5.53
N VAL A 61 -16.30 19.16 -6.30
CA VAL A 61 -16.32 18.72 -7.73
C VAL A 61 -16.67 17.23 -7.96
N GLY A 62 -16.97 16.47 -6.89
CA GLY A 62 -17.33 15.05 -7.00
C GLY A 62 -16.14 14.08 -7.07
N LYS A 63 -14.93 14.48 -6.64
CA LYS A 63 -13.73 13.60 -6.64
C LYS A 63 -13.95 12.24 -5.97
N SER A 64 -14.56 12.22 -4.78
CA SER A 64 -14.78 10.98 -4.04
C SER A 64 -15.75 10.05 -4.77
N THR A 65 -16.82 10.61 -5.35
CA THR A 65 -17.78 9.86 -6.17
C THR A 65 -17.11 9.24 -7.39
N PHE A 66 -16.25 10.01 -8.07
CA PHE A 66 -15.46 9.50 -9.19
C PHE A 66 -14.53 8.35 -8.76
N ILE A 67 -13.77 8.53 -7.68
CA ILE A 67 -12.82 7.51 -7.17
C ILE A 67 -13.56 6.21 -6.83
N GLU A 68 -14.73 6.31 -6.19
CA GLU A 68 -15.54 5.13 -5.83
C GLU A 68 -16.03 4.38 -7.07
N SER A 69 -16.67 5.09 -8.03
CA SER A 69 -17.18 4.48 -9.25
C SER A 69 -16.06 3.90 -10.12
N PHE A 70 -14.95 4.62 -10.27
CA PHE A 70 -13.78 4.17 -11.01
C PHE A 70 -13.13 2.94 -10.37
N GLY A 71 -12.99 2.92 -9.05
CA GLY A 71 -12.48 1.76 -8.31
C GLY A 71 -13.36 0.52 -8.45
N LYS A 72 -14.69 0.68 -8.38
CA LYS A 72 -15.65 -0.43 -8.62
C LYS A 72 -15.52 -0.98 -10.03
N MET A 73 -15.40 -0.12 -11.04
CA MET A 73 -15.18 -0.53 -12.43
C MET A 73 -13.89 -1.35 -12.57
N LEU A 74 -12.76 -0.88 -12.02
CA LEU A 74 -11.47 -1.58 -12.12
C LEU A 74 -11.48 -2.96 -11.44
N THR A 75 -12.07 -3.03 -10.25
CA THR A 75 -12.17 -4.30 -9.51
C THR A 75 -13.11 -5.30 -10.19
N ALA A 76 -14.20 -4.82 -10.83
CA ALA A 76 -15.06 -5.65 -11.68
C ALA A 76 -14.34 -6.19 -12.92
N MET A 77 -13.33 -5.49 -13.43
CA MET A 77 -12.45 -5.96 -14.51
C MET A 77 -11.31 -6.88 -14.02
N HIS A 78 -11.38 -7.36 -12.76
CA HIS A 78 -10.35 -8.18 -12.13
C HIS A 78 -8.96 -7.54 -12.08
N LYS A 79 -8.87 -6.21 -12.14
CA LYS A 79 -7.63 -5.49 -11.81
C LYS A 79 -7.51 -5.46 -10.28
N LYS A 80 -6.50 -6.17 -9.76
CA LYS A 80 -6.17 -6.26 -8.33
C LYS A 80 -4.76 -5.73 -8.11
#